data_AF-A0A553KE42-F1
#
_entry.id   AF-A0A553KE42-F1
#
_cell.length_a   1.000
_cell.length_b   1.000
_cell.length_c   1.000
_cell.angle_alpha   90.00
_cell.angle_beta   90.00
_cell.angle_gamma   90.00
#
_symmetry.space_group_name_H-M   'P 1'
#
loop_
_entity.id
_entity.type
_entity.pdbx_description
1 polymer ?
#
loop_
_entity_poly.entity_id
_entity_poly.type
_entity_poly.pdbx_seq_one_letter_code
_entity_poly.pdbx_strand_id
1 'polypeptide(L)' 'MHDPHVLLQIEQLRQELNDRYKEQETITPEMVELSVQLDHLLNKLHLHP' A
#
# COMPACT_ATOMS: atom_id res chain seq x y z
N MET A 1 -9.18 -2.60 -18.07
CA MET A 1 -9.98 -1.85 -17.07
C MET A 1 -9.37 -2.18 -15.72
N HIS A 2 -8.77 -1.21 -15.03
CA HIS A 2 -8.23 -1.46 -13.70
C HIS A 2 -9.39 -1.76 -12.73
N ASP A 3 -9.25 -2.81 -11.93
CA ASP A 3 -10.22 -3.16 -10.90
C ASP A 3 -10.35 -2.00 -9.90
N PRO A 4 -11.53 -1.34 -9.79
CA PRO A 4 -11.73 -0.22 -8.87
C PRO A 4 -11.51 -0.64 -7.41
N HIS A 5 -11.65 -1.93 -7.12
CA HIS A 5 -11.36 -2.52 -5.81
C HIS A 5 -9.85 -2.56 -5.48
N VAL A 6 -8.99 -2.71 -6.48
CA VAL A 6 -7.52 -2.69 -6.29
C VAL A 6 -7.04 -1.27 -6.02
N LEU A 7 -7.58 -0.29 -6.76
CA LEU A 7 -7.28 1.13 -6.55
C LEU A 7 -7.68 1.60 -5.15
N LEU A 8 -8.86 1.19 -4.66
CA LEU A 8 -9.31 1.54 -3.32
C LEU A 8 -8.41 0.93 -2.22
N GLN A 9 -7.98 -0.33 -2.39
CA GLN A 9 -7.05 -0.97 -1.45
C GLN A 9 -5.69 -0.28 -1.41
N ILE A 10 -5.17 0.16 -2.57
CA ILE A 10 -3.94 0.94 -2.68
C ILE A 10 -4.07 2.25 -1.90
N GLU A 11 -5.19 2.97 -2.08
CA GLU A 11 -5.42 4.24 -1.39
C GLU A 11 -5.48 4.07 0.13
N GLN A 12 -6.21 3.06 0.61
CA GLN A 12 -6.30 2.74 2.04
C GLN A 12 -4.93 2.41 2.65
N LEU A 13 -4.16 1.53 2.00
CA LEU A 13 -2.82 1.15 2.47
C LEU A 13 -1.84 2.34 2.47
N ARG A 14 -1.91 3.21 1.46
CA ARG A 14 -1.10 4.44 1.43
C ARG A 14 -1.45 5.37 2.57
N GLN A 15 -2.73 5.51 2.90
CA GLN A 15 -3.17 6.36 3.99
C GLN A 15 -2.72 5.79 5.34
N GLU A 16 -2.94 4.49 5.58
CA GLU A 16 -2.51 3.82 6.81
C GLU A 16 -0.99 3.91 7.02
N LEU A 17 -0.20 3.66 5.97
CA LEU A 17 1.25 3.84 6.03
C LEU A 17 1.63 5.29 6.39
N ASN A 18 1.00 6.28 5.75
CA ASN A 18 1.27 7.70 6.05
C ASN A 18 0.92 8.08 7.49
N ASP A 19 -0.19 7.59 8.03
CA ASP A 19 -0.57 7.83 9.42
C ASP A 19 0.46 7.17 10.37
N ARG A 20 0.85 5.91 10.11
CA ARG A 20 1.90 5.25 10.90
C ARG A 20 3.26 5.95 10.79
N TYR A 21 3.64 6.45 9.62
CA TYR A 21 4.87 7.23 9.43
C TYR A 21 4.85 8.57 10.17
N LYS A 22 3.67 9.18 10.39
CA LYS A 22 3.55 10.42 11.17
C LYS A 22 3.65 10.16 12.66
N GLU A 23 3.11 9.03 13.13
CA GLU A 23 3.08 8.68 14.55
C GLU A 23 4.36 7.97 15.03
N GLN A 24 5.08 7.29 14.14
CA GLN A 24 6.25 6.49 14.48
C GLN A 24 7.54 7.10 13.92
N GLU A 25 8.49 7.42 14.79
CA GLU A 25 9.82 7.90 14.39
C GLU A 25 10.71 6.79 13.77
N THR A 26 10.28 5.53 13.84
CA THR A 26 11.04 4.37 13.35
C THR A 26 10.16 3.47 12.50
N ILE A 27 10.77 2.86 11.48
CA ILE A 27 10.09 1.89 10.62
C ILE A 27 9.91 0.59 11.41
N THR A 28 8.65 0.24 11.68
CA THR A 28 8.31 -1.02 12.33
C THR A 28 8.17 -2.16 11.32
N PRO A 29 8.33 -3.43 11.75
CA PRO A 29 8.12 -4.59 10.89
C PRO A 29 6.75 -4.58 10.22
N GLU A 30 5.70 -4.16 10.94
CA GLU A 30 4.34 -4.02 10.41
C GLU A 30 4.27 -3.04 9.23
N MET A 31 4.99 -1.92 9.29
CA MET A 31 5.05 -0.95 8.19
C MET A 31 5.78 -1.50 6.97
N VAL A 32 6.78 -2.37 7.18
CA VAL A 32 7.45 -3.09 6.08
C VAL A 32 6.47 -4.06 5.43
N GLU A 33 5.70 -4.82 6.21
CA GLU A 33 4.68 -5.73 5.70
C GLU A 33 3.60 -5.00 4.90
N LEU A 34 3.11 -3.86 5.41
CA LEU A 34 2.15 -3.01 4.69
C LEU A 34 2.74 -2.45 3.39
N SER A 35 4.03 -2.11 3.38
CA SER A 35 4.72 -1.64 2.17
C SER A 35 4.85 -2.75 1.11
N VAL A 36 5.14 -3.99 1.53
CA VAL A 36 5.15 -5.16 0.63
C VAL A 36 3.77 -5.45 0.05
N GLN A 37 2.72 -5.34 0.87
CA GLN A 37 1.34 -5.50 0.40
C GLN A 37 0.95 -4.44 -0.63
N LEU A 38 1.35 -3.18 -0.40
CA LEU A 38 1.16 -2.10 -1.36
C LEU A 38 1.89 -2.38 -2.69
N ASP A 39 3.14 -2.83 -2.63
CA ASP A 39 3.93 -3.19 -3.82
C ASP A 39 3.26 -4.32 -4.64
N HIS A 40 2.75 -5.36 -3.98
CA HIS A 40 2.01 -6.42 -4.64
C HIS A 40 0.74 -5.92 -5.34
N LEU A 41 0.01 -4.99 -4.73
CA LEU A 41 -1.19 -4.41 -5.35
C LEU A 41 -0.84 -3.52 -6.55
N LEU A 42 0.23 -2.73 -6.45
CA LEU A 42 0.74 -1.92 -7.55
C LEU A 42 1.22 -2.78 -8.72
N ASN A 43 1.90 -3.90 -8.44
CA ASN A 43 2.31 -4.86 -9.45
C ASN A 43 1.10 -5.49 -10.16
N LYS A 44 0.03 -5.83 -9.44
CA LYS A 44 -1.23 -6.30 -10.05
C LYS A 44 -1.87 -5.25 -10.97
N LEU A 45 -1.75 -3.97 -10.61
CA LEU A 45 -2.21 -2.86 -11.45
C LEU A 45 -1.38 -2.72 -12.73
N HIS A 46 -0.05 -2.87 -12.63
CA HIS A 46 0.91 -2.75 -13.73
C HIS A 46 0.97 -3.98 -14.64
N LEU A 47 0.53 -5.16 -14.19
CA LEU A 47 0.56 -6.39 -14.98
C LEU A 47 -0.46 -6.43 -16.13
N HIS A 48 -1.28 -5.39 -16.30
CA HIS A 48 -2.17 -5.23 -17.44
C HIS A 48 -1.54 -4.28 -18.47
N PRO A 49 -1.03 -4.78 -19.62
CA PRO A 49 -0.71 -3.94 -20.77
C PRO A 49 -1.97 -3.32 -21.41
#